data_AF-A0A7Y8F751-F1
#
_entry.id   AF-A0A7Y8F751-F1
#
_cell.length_a   1.000
_cell.length_b   1.000
_cell.length_c   1.000
_cell.angle_alpha   90.00
_cell.angle_beta   90.00
_cell.angle_gamma   90.00
#
_symmetry.space_group_name_H-M   'P 1'
#
loop_
_entity.id
_entity.type
_entity.pdbx_description
1 polymer ?
#
loop_
_entity_poly.entity_id
_entity_poly.type
_entity_poly.pdbx_seq_one_letter_code
_entity_poly.pdbx_strand_id
1 'polypeptide(L)'
;RLDRVIYCSSFSKTLSPGVRIGWMIAGKFQQEIQRLQTFSTHSACSVTQMGVAAYLENGGYDRHLRYIRQEYRKNLSAFQLAVQQYFPEGTQMTRPTGGFILWVSLPGRVNTQE
;
A
#
# COMPACT_ATOMS: atom_id res chain seq x y z
N ARG A 1 -27.00 0.10 10.23
CA ARG A 1 -25.94 0.70 9.37
C ARG A 1 -26.07 0.05 7.99
N LEU A 2 -26.30 0.81 6.93
CA LEU A 2 -26.54 0.24 5.59
C LEU A 2 -25.23 -0.36 5.06
N ASP A 3 -25.21 -1.66 4.80
CA ASP A 3 -24.06 -2.44 4.32
C ASP A 3 -23.69 -2.02 2.87
N ARG A 4 -22.93 -0.92 2.77
CA ARG A 4 -22.59 -0.24 1.50
C ARG A 4 -21.08 -0.09 1.27
N VAL A 5 -20.26 -0.65 2.15
CA VAL A 5 -18.79 -0.55 2.06
C VAL A 5 -18.24 -1.87 1.53
N ILE A 6 -17.45 -1.79 0.46
CA ILE A 6 -16.61 -2.88 -0.01
C ILE A 6 -15.18 -2.55 0.42
N TYR A 7 -14.61 -3.36 1.30
CA TYR A 7 -13.22 -3.21 1.74
C TYR A 7 -12.30 -3.98 0.79
N CYS A 8 -11.33 -3.29 0.20
CA CYS A 8 -10.33 -3.88 -0.69
C CYS A 8 -8.94 -3.80 -0.06
N SER A 9 -8.19 -4.89 -0.11
CA SER A 9 -6.81 -4.91 0.41
C SER A 9 -5.92 -5.89 -0.37
N SER A 10 -4.60 -5.75 -0.21
CA SER A 10 -3.60 -6.55 -0.93
C SER A 10 -2.27 -6.60 -0.19
N PHE A 11 -1.47 -7.63 -0.47
CA PHE A 11 -0.09 -7.75 -0.03
C PHE A 11 0.91 -6.97 -0.90
N SER A 12 0.44 -6.27 -1.93
CA SER A 12 1.30 -5.60 -2.92
C SER A 12 2.26 -4.56 -2.34
N LYS A 13 1.91 -3.93 -1.21
CA LYS A 13 2.70 -2.86 -0.55
C LYS A 13 3.22 -3.26 0.84
N THR A 14 2.95 -4.48 1.26
CA THR A 14 3.35 -5.00 2.58
C THR A 14 4.17 -6.27 2.50
N LEU A 15 4.21 -6.94 1.36
CA LEU A 15 5.06 -8.10 1.12
C LEU A 15 5.82 -7.94 -0.20
N SER A 16 5.11 -7.91 -1.33
CA SER A 16 5.71 -7.66 -2.65
C SER A 16 4.61 -7.51 -3.71
N PRO A 17 4.77 -6.62 -4.70
CA PRO A 17 3.86 -6.53 -5.84
C PRO A 17 3.85 -7.81 -6.69
N GLY A 18 4.94 -8.58 -6.69
CA GLY A 18 5.06 -9.83 -7.46
C GLY A 18 4.20 -10.98 -6.91
N VAL A 19 3.72 -10.88 -5.67
CA VAL A 19 2.85 -11.89 -5.05
C VAL A 19 1.45 -11.88 -5.65
N ARG A 20 0.98 -10.75 -6.18
CA ARG A 20 -0.33 -10.61 -6.88
C ARG A 20 -1.54 -11.15 -6.09
N ILE A 21 -1.46 -11.17 -4.76
CA ILE A 21 -2.58 -11.55 -3.88
C ILE A 21 -3.26 -10.31 -3.31
N GLY A 22 -4.60 -10.30 -3.41
CA GLY A 22 -5.49 -9.33 -2.80
C GLY A 22 -6.82 -9.98 -2.43
N TRP A 23 -7.62 -9.26 -1.65
CA TRP A 23 -8.91 -9.74 -1.18
C TRP A 23 -9.90 -8.59 -1.05
N MET A 24 -11.19 -8.95 -1.02
CA MET A 24 -12.29 -8.03 -0.79
C MET A 24 -13.24 -8.59 0.27
N ILE A 25 -13.78 -7.70 1.10
CA ILE A 25 -14.90 -7.98 2.00
C ILE A 25 -16.06 -7.11 1.51
N ALA A 26 -17.03 -7.72 0.82
CA ALA A 26 -18.02 -6.99 0.04
C ALA A 26 -19.45 -7.00 0.61
N GLY A 27 -19.66 -7.61 1.78
CA GLY A 27 -20.96 -7.66 2.44
C GLY A 27 -22.05 -8.22 1.53
N LYS A 28 -23.18 -7.52 1.42
CA LYS A 28 -24.31 -7.90 0.54
C LYS A 28 -23.96 -8.06 -0.95
N PHE A 29 -22.81 -7.54 -1.42
CA PHE A 29 -22.37 -7.64 -2.81
C PHE A 29 -21.46 -8.85 -3.07
N GLN A 30 -21.14 -9.65 -2.05
CA GLN A 30 -20.16 -10.73 -2.13
C GLN A 30 -20.46 -11.76 -3.25
N GLN A 31 -21.72 -12.21 -3.37
CA GLN A 31 -22.10 -13.21 -4.37
C GLN A 31 -21.94 -12.69 -5.80
N GLU A 32 -22.39 -11.46 -6.06
CA GLU A 32 -22.29 -10.85 -7.39
C GLU A 32 -20.82 -10.64 -7.79
N ILE A 33 -19.99 -10.18 -6.86
CA ILE A 33 -18.56 -10.00 -7.11
C ILE A 33 -17.85 -11.33 -7.35
N GLN A 34 -18.18 -12.38 -6.59
CA GLN A 34 -17.62 -13.71 -6.83
C GLN A 34 -18.01 -14.24 -8.20
N ARG A 35 -19.27 -14.05 -8.61
CA ARG A 35 -19.74 -14.39 -9.96
C ARG A 35 -18.93 -13.65 -11.04
N LEU A 36 -18.74 -12.35 -10.91
CA LEU A 36 -17.91 -11.55 -11.82
C LEU A 36 -16.44 -12.01 -11.82
N GLN A 37 -15.90 -12.38 -10.67
CA GLN A 37 -14.55 -12.91 -10.56
C GLN A 37 -14.38 -14.23 -11.30
N THR A 38 -15.35 -15.15 -11.19
CA THR A 38 -15.33 -16.45 -11.89
C THR A 38 -15.16 -16.29 -13.40
N PHE A 39 -15.80 -15.26 -13.99
CA PHE A 39 -15.76 -15.01 -15.43
C PHE A 39 -14.67 -14.02 -15.88
N SER A 40 -13.89 -13.45 -14.95
CA SER A 40 -12.78 -12.55 -15.27
C SER A 40 -11.44 -13.19 -14.98
N THR A 41 -11.02 -13.17 -13.71
CA THR A 41 -9.70 -13.69 -13.29
C THR A 41 -9.75 -15.14 -12.82
N HIS A 42 -10.95 -15.70 -12.63
CA HIS A 42 -11.23 -17.00 -12.01
C HIS A 42 -10.76 -17.09 -10.55
N SER A 43 -9.44 -17.14 -10.31
CA SER A 43 -8.81 -17.16 -9.00
C SER A 43 -7.37 -16.62 -9.08
N ALA A 44 -6.79 -16.25 -7.93
CA ALA A 44 -5.36 -15.98 -7.88
C ALA A 44 -4.56 -17.29 -7.86
N CYS A 45 -3.26 -17.23 -8.19
CA CYS A 45 -2.39 -18.40 -8.24
C CYS A 45 -2.38 -19.17 -6.90
N SER A 46 -2.82 -20.42 -6.92
CA SER A 46 -2.95 -21.28 -5.73
C SER A 46 -1.62 -21.50 -5.00
N VAL A 47 -0.53 -21.71 -5.73
CA VAL A 47 0.82 -21.87 -5.15
C VAL A 47 1.22 -20.63 -4.36
N THR A 48 0.96 -19.44 -4.91
CA THR A 48 1.28 -18.18 -4.23
C THR A 48 0.37 -17.93 -3.03
N GLN A 49 -0.92 -18.28 -3.15
CA GLN A 49 -1.86 -18.24 -2.03
C GLN A 49 -1.39 -19.15 -0.86
N MET A 50 -0.97 -20.38 -1.15
CA MET A 50 -0.46 -21.30 -0.13
C MET A 50 0.82 -20.78 0.53
N GLY A 51 1.76 -20.24 -0.25
CA GLY A 51 2.99 -19.66 0.29
C GLY A 51 2.71 -18.46 1.22
N VAL A 52 1.78 -17.58 0.82
CA VAL A 52 1.34 -16.46 1.67
C VAL A 52 0.63 -16.95 2.93
N ALA A 53 -0.25 -17.95 2.81
CA ALA A 53 -0.95 -18.54 3.96
C ALA A 53 0.04 -19.10 4.99
N ALA A 54 0.99 -19.93 4.54
CA ALA A 54 2.04 -20.46 5.41
C ALA A 54 2.89 -19.33 6.04
N TYR A 55 3.21 -18.28 5.29
CA TYR A 55 3.98 -17.16 5.81
C TYR A 55 3.24 -16.36 6.90
N LEU A 56 1.91 -16.23 6.76
CA LEU A 56 1.03 -15.62 7.76
C LEU A 56 0.93 -16.49 9.02
N GLU A 57 0.66 -17.78 8.85
CA GLU A 57 0.51 -18.76 9.94
C GLU A 57 1.77 -18.87 10.81
N ASN A 58 2.95 -18.80 10.19
CA ASN A 58 4.24 -18.88 10.90
C ASN A 58 4.69 -17.53 11.52
N GLY A 59 3.85 -16.49 11.50
CA GLY A 59 4.16 -15.17 12.07
C GLY A 59 5.24 -14.38 11.33
N GLY A 60 5.66 -14.85 10.15
CA GLY A 60 6.66 -14.19 9.32
C GLY A 60 6.20 -12.80 8.88
N TYR A 61 4.93 -12.68 8.52
CA TYR A 61 4.34 -11.42 8.09
C TYR A 61 4.38 -10.34 9.17
N ASP A 62 4.00 -10.64 10.41
CA ASP A 62 4.04 -9.65 11.50
C ASP A 62 5.46 -9.18 11.82
N ARG A 63 6.44 -10.11 11.75
CA ARG A 63 7.86 -9.77 11.90
C ARG A 63 8.30 -8.82 10.79
N HIS A 64 7.95 -9.13 9.54
CA HIS A 64 8.27 -8.28 8.40
C HIS A 64 7.59 -6.90 8.50
N LEU A 65 6.32 -6.84 8.90
CA LEU A 65 5.61 -5.57 9.09
C LEU A 65 6.28 -4.67 10.13
N ARG A 66 6.80 -5.23 11.24
CA ARG A 66 7.56 -4.44 12.23
C ARG A 66 8.83 -3.86 11.61
N TYR A 67 9.57 -4.67 10.86
CA TYR A 67 10.79 -4.25 10.17
C TYR A 67 10.50 -3.14 9.15
N ILE A 68 9.59 -3.37 8.18
CA ILE A 68 9.34 -2.37 7.12
C ILE A 68 8.75 -1.06 7.65
N ARG A 69 7.96 -1.10 8.73
CA ARG A 69 7.46 0.14 9.37
C ARG A 69 8.60 0.97 9.95
N GLN A 70 9.63 0.33 10.51
CA GLN A 70 10.81 1.02 10.99
C GLN A 70 11.59 1.63 9.82
N GLU A 71 11.79 0.87 8.74
CA GLU A 71 12.49 1.37 7.55
C GLU A 71 11.76 2.52 6.87
N TYR A 72 10.43 2.45 6.73
CA TYR A 72 9.65 3.56 6.18
C TYR A 72 9.71 4.83 7.04
N ARG A 73 9.75 4.71 8.38
CA ARG A 73 9.94 5.87 9.26
C ARG A 73 11.32 6.48 9.08
N LYS A 74 12.38 5.66 9.02
CA LYS A 74 13.74 6.14 8.77
C LYS A 74 13.83 6.87 7.43
N ASN A 75 13.28 6.26 6.37
CA ASN A 75 13.26 6.84 5.04
C ASN A 75 12.48 8.16 5.01
N LEU A 76 11.29 8.20 5.63
CA LEU A 76 10.49 9.43 5.70
C LEU A 76 11.29 10.58 6.32
N SER A 77 11.93 10.35 7.47
CA SER A 77 12.76 11.37 8.12
C SER A 77 13.93 11.82 7.24
N ALA A 78 14.62 10.87 6.60
CA ALA A 78 15.74 11.18 5.70
C ALA A 78 15.29 12.01 4.49
N PHE A 79 14.17 11.66 3.86
CA PHE A 79 13.63 12.40 2.72
C PHE A 79 13.12 13.79 3.14
N GLN A 80 12.48 13.93 4.31
CA GLN A 80 12.06 15.24 4.81
C GLN A 80 13.25 16.17 5.06
N LEU A 81 14.34 15.66 5.63
CA LEU A 81 15.57 16.43 5.82
C LEU A 81 16.21 16.80 4.47
N ALA A 82 16.27 15.86 3.52
CA ALA A 82 16.80 16.13 2.20
C ALA A 82 16.00 17.21 1.47
N VAL A 83 14.65 17.15 1.53
CA VAL A 83 13.81 18.21 0.94
C VAL A 83 14.08 19.55 1.61
N GLN A 84 14.19 19.61 2.94
CA GLN A 84 14.51 20.87 3.64
C GLN A 84 15.88 21.44 3.27
N GLN A 85 16.88 20.58 3.06
CA GLN A 85 18.25 20.99 2.79
C GLN A 85 18.47 21.42 1.34
N TYR A 86 17.86 20.71 0.39
CA TYR A 86 18.22 20.84 -1.02
C TYR A 86 17.16 21.52 -1.89
N PHE A 87 15.91 21.63 -1.43
CA PHE A 87 14.85 22.21 -2.27
C PHE A 87 14.78 23.73 -2.10
N PRO A 88 14.26 24.45 -3.11
CA PRO A 88 14.16 25.91 -3.06
C PRO A 88 13.35 26.40 -1.84
N GLU A 89 13.72 27.57 -1.35
CA GLU A 89 12.97 28.27 -0.31
C GLU A 89 11.50 28.44 -0.72
N GLY A 90 10.59 28.19 0.23
CA GLY A 90 9.15 28.18 0.02
C GLY A 90 8.58 26.79 -0.32
N THR A 91 9.43 25.76 -0.44
CA THR A 91 8.96 24.37 -0.57
C THR A 91 8.20 23.92 0.67
N GLN A 92 7.01 23.34 0.45
CA GLN A 92 6.19 22.75 1.49
C GLN A 92 6.11 21.24 1.32
N MET A 93 5.92 20.51 2.41
CA MET A 93 5.75 19.05 2.38
C MET A 93 4.71 18.60 3.39
N THR A 94 4.06 17.48 3.09
CA THR A 94 3.13 16.82 4.01
C THR A 94 3.86 16.17 5.19
N ARG A 95 3.12 15.91 6.29
CA ARG A 95 3.58 15.15 7.45
C ARG A 95 2.75 13.87 7.60
N PRO A 96 2.99 12.86 6.74
CA PRO A 96 2.19 11.64 6.76
C PRO A 96 2.46 10.83 8.03
N THR A 97 1.41 10.24 8.62
CA THR A 97 1.49 9.33 9.76
C THR A 97 1.57 7.85 9.36
N GLY A 98 1.48 7.57 8.05
CA GLY A 98 1.55 6.24 7.47
C GLY A 98 1.74 6.26 5.96
N GLY A 99 1.93 5.09 5.37
CA GLY A 99 2.30 4.94 3.97
C GLY A 99 3.79 5.14 3.72
N PHE A 100 4.15 5.30 2.45
CA PHE A 100 5.54 5.42 1.98
C PHE A 100 5.67 6.52 0.91
N ILE A 101 4.69 7.43 0.83
CA ILE A 101 4.65 8.54 -0.13
C ILE A 101 4.77 9.85 0.66
N LEU A 102 5.67 10.73 0.21
CA LEU A 102 5.80 12.09 0.69
C LEU A 102 5.32 13.05 -0.41
N TRP A 103 4.30 13.85 -0.12
CA TRP A 103 3.85 14.89 -1.04
C TRP A 103 4.58 16.19 -0.78
N VAL A 104 5.07 16.82 -1.84
CA VAL A 104 5.84 18.06 -1.83
C VAL A 104 5.17 19.07 -2.77
N SER A 105 5.08 20.32 -2.33
CA SER A 105 4.61 21.46 -3.12
C SER A 105 5.76 22.45 -3.27
N LEU A 106 6.19 22.70 -4.50
CA LEU A 106 7.23 23.67 -4.82
C LEU A 106 6.65 25.09 -4.92
N PRO A 107 7.49 26.13 -4.81
CA PRO A 107 7.07 27.51 -5.09
C PRO A 107 6.55 27.65 -6.52
N GLY A 108 5.55 28.52 -6.76
CA GLY A 108 4.88 28.66 -8.06
C GLY A 108 5.76 29.12 -9.24
N ARG A 109 7.01 29.50 -8.98
CA ARG A 109 8.03 29.78 -10.00
C ARG A 109 8.75 28.54 -10.54
N VAL A 110 8.48 27.36 -9.98
CA VAL A 110 9.09 26.08 -10.38
C VAL A 110 8.06 25.21 -11.08
N ASN A 111 8.37 24.78 -12.31
CA ASN A 111 7.57 23.82 -13.05
C ASN A 111 8.02 22.39 -12.72
N THR A 112 7.08 21.47 -12.48
CA THR A 112 7.37 20.05 -12.17
C THR A 112 7.03 19.10 -13.31
N GLN A 113 6.52 19.60 -14.44
CA GLN A 113 6.15 18.81 -15.61
C GLN A 113 7.21 18.79 -16.71
N GLU A 114 8.18 19.69 -16.63
CA GLU A 114 9.36 19.76 -17.49
C GLU A 114 10.60 19.35 -16.70
#